data_AF-A0AA97ESU1-F1
#
_entry.id   AF-A0AA97ESU1-F1
#
_cell.length_a   1.000
_cell.length_b   1.000
_cell.length_c   1.000
_cell.angle_alpha   90.00
_cell.angle_beta   90.00
_cell.angle_gamma   90.00
#
_symmetry.space_group_name_H-M   'P 1'
#
loop_
_entity.id
_entity.type
_entity.pdbx_description
1 polymer ?
#
loop_
_entity_poly.entity_id
_entity_poly.type
_entity_poly.pdbx_seq_one_letter_code
_entity_poly.pdbx_strand_id
1 'polypeptide(L)'
;MVQDSNLIAHRFQLRLRPHQKIELVPQYWLFKADSTLNLGGNPALSNLQSKDYGQELNMTVKYFHSKQVYIHGHIAYTHPGEAIKQALNHQQKDWWSTMFFIRYAF
;
A
#
# COMPACT_ATOMS: atom_id res chain seq x y z
N MET A 1 3.82 12.23 -2.59
CA MET A 1 4.17 11.11 -1.70
C MET A 1 4.62 11.70 -0.38
N VAL A 2 4.18 11.18 0.76
CA VAL A 2 4.69 11.62 2.07
C VAL A 2 6.16 11.19 2.11
N GLN A 3 7.07 12.14 1.98
CA GLN A 3 8.50 11.90 2.07
C GLN A 3 8.80 11.27 3.45
N ASP A 4 9.68 10.27 3.49
CA ASP A 4 9.96 9.36 4.63
C ASP A 4 10.42 10.03 5.95
N SER A 5 10.33 11.36 6.06
CA SER A 5 10.83 12.12 7.21
C SER A 5 9.92 12.04 8.44
N ASN A 6 8.68 11.55 8.32
CA ASN A 6 7.71 11.47 9.42
C ASN A 6 6.69 10.34 9.21
N LEU A 7 7.15 9.16 8.83
CA LEU A 7 6.31 8.00 8.54
C LEU A 7 6.85 6.74 9.23
N ILE A 8 6.03 6.15 10.08
CA ILE A 8 6.22 4.81 10.64
C ILE A 8 5.28 3.88 9.89
N ALA A 9 5.85 2.91 9.17
CA ALA A 9 5.10 1.87 8.50
C ALA A 9 5.22 0.53 9.25
N HIS A 10 4.11 -0.16 9.44
CA HIS A 10 4.11 -1.56 9.87
C HIS A 10 3.55 -2.42 8.76
N ARG A 11 4.26 -3.51 8.44
CA ARG A 11 3.88 -4.43 7.39
C ARG A 11 3.73 -5.84 7.92
N PHE A 12 2.54 -6.40 7.70
CA PHE A 12 2.27 -7.81 7.87
C PHE A 12 2.13 -8.44 6.50
N GLN A 13 2.93 -9.46 6.21
CA GLN A 13 2.95 -10.12 4.91
C GLN A 13 2.95 -11.62 5.09
N LEU A 14 2.09 -12.30 4.35
CA LEU A 14 2.13 -13.74 4.19
C LEU A 14 2.57 -14.07 2.78
N ARG A 15 3.24 -15.21 2.63
CA ARG A 15 3.56 -15.79 1.32
C ARG A 15 3.03 -17.21 1.31
N LEU A 16 2.02 -17.44 0.48
CA LEU A 16 1.33 -18.71 0.38
C LEU A 16 1.60 -19.30 -1.01
N ARG A 17 1.89 -20.60 -1.06
CA ARG A 17 2.08 -21.33 -2.31
C ARG A 17 1.10 -22.52 -2.35
N PRO A 18 -0.20 -22.26 -2.55
CA PRO A 18 -1.21 -23.33 -2.55
C PRO A 18 -1.02 -24.33 -3.71
N HIS A 19 -0.34 -23.91 -4.78
CA HIS A 19 0.02 -24.76 -5.91
C HIS A 19 1.45 -24.42 -6.38
N GLN A 20 2.16 -25.36 -7.01
CA GLN A 20 3.54 -25.14 -7.49
C GLN A 20 3.64 -23.95 -8.47
N LYS A 21 2.55 -23.68 -9.21
CA LYS A 21 2.42 -22.60 -10.20
C LYS A 21 1.78 -21.32 -9.65
N ILE A 22 1.29 -21.29 -8.42
CA ILE A 22 0.56 -20.14 -7.87
C ILE A 22 1.24 -19.69 -6.58
N GLU A 23 1.59 -18.41 -6.52
CA GLU A 23 2.02 -17.75 -5.28
C GLU A 23 1.06 -16.60 -4.97
N LEU A 24 0.56 -16.58 -3.74
CA LEU A 24 -0.28 -15.51 -3.20
C LEU A 24 0.52 -14.75 -2.15
N VAL A 25 0.50 -13.43 -2.24
CA VAL A 25 1.17 -12.54 -1.28
C VAL A 25 0.18 -11.49 -0.80
N PRO A 26 -0.69 -11.82 0.18
CA PRO A 26 -1.46 -10.81 0.88
C PRO A 26 -0.54 -10.03 1.82
N GLN A 27 -0.74 -8.72 1.85
CA GLN A 27 0.00 -7.79 2.70
C GLN A 27 -0.98 -6.80 3.32
N TYR A 28 -0.75 -6.45 4.57
CA TYR A 28 -1.44 -5.40 5.26
C TYR A 28 -0.42 -4.38 5.77
N TRP A 29 -0.69 -3.12 5.49
CA TRP A 29 0.13 -1.99 5.90
C TRP A 29 -0.66 -1.08 6.83
N LEU A 30 0.01 -0.64 7.87
CA LEU A 30 -0.44 0.41 8.78
C LEU A 30 0.55 1.56 8.69
N PHE A 31 0.05 2.76 8.43
CA PHE A 31 0.84 3.97 8.29
C PHE A 31 0.52 4.93 9.43
N LYS A 32 1.54 5.34 10.17
CA LYS A 32 1.43 6.32 11.24
C LYS A 32 2.46 7.43 11.09
N ALA A 33 2.15 8.63 11.54
CA ALA A 33 3.13 9.69 11.70
C ALA A 33 3.96 9.43 12.96
N ASP A 34 5.27 9.70 12.89
CA ASP A 34 6.15 9.65 14.07
C ASP A 34 5.83 10.83 15.01
N SER A 35 5.60 12.01 14.43
CA SER A 35 5.26 13.28 15.08
C SER A 35 4.07 13.97 14.41
N THR A 36 3.37 14.83 15.14
CA THR A 36 2.32 15.70 14.57
C THR A 36 2.90 16.89 13.80
N LEU A 37 4.16 17.23 14.03
CA LEU A 37 4.92 18.23 13.27
C LEU A 37 5.67 17.53 12.13
N ASN A 38 5.17 17.68 10.91
CA ASN A 38 5.74 17.07 9.71
C ASN A 38 6.69 18.05 8.99
N LEU A 39 7.68 18.55 9.72
CA LEU A 39 8.67 19.50 9.19
C LEU A 39 9.53 18.82 8.13
N GLY A 40 9.54 19.36 6.90
CA GLY A 40 10.25 18.78 5.76
C GLY A 40 9.49 17.67 5.01
N GLY A 41 8.25 17.37 5.41
CA GLY A 41 7.36 16.47 4.67
C GLY A 41 6.54 17.19 3.60
N ASN A 42 5.43 16.57 3.18
CA ASN A 42 4.49 17.21 2.26
C ASN A 42 3.95 18.51 2.90
N PRO A 43 4.09 19.69 2.26
CA PRO A 43 3.63 20.96 2.83
C PRO A 43 2.14 20.96 3.21
N ALA A 44 1.31 20.24 2.46
CA ALA A 44 -0.12 20.08 2.74
C ALA A 44 -0.40 19.29 4.05
N LEU A 45 0.62 18.63 4.59
CA LEU A 45 0.57 17.80 5.79
C LEU A 45 1.53 18.30 6.88
N SER A 46 1.98 19.56 6.83
CA SER A 46 3.02 20.11 7.73
C SER A 46 2.65 20.06 9.21
N ASN A 47 1.37 20.27 9.53
CA ASN A 47 0.81 20.18 10.88
C ASN A 47 -0.34 19.18 10.88
N LEU A 48 -0.12 18.03 11.50
CA LEU A 48 -1.13 16.98 11.62
C LEU A 48 -1.83 17.08 12.97
N GLN A 49 -3.15 16.94 12.97
CA GLN A 49 -3.94 16.86 14.19
C GLN A 49 -4.05 15.42 14.73
N SER A 50 -3.58 14.43 13.97
CA SER A 50 -3.54 13.01 14.33
C SER A 50 -2.28 12.34 13.78
N LYS A 51 -1.88 11.22 14.38
CA LYS A 51 -0.79 10.38 13.86
C LYS A 51 -1.29 9.26 12.95
N ASP A 52 -2.59 9.10 12.75
CA ASP A 52 -3.13 8.02 11.92
C ASP A 52 -3.17 8.43 10.43
N TYR A 53 -2.21 7.96 9.64
CA TYR A 53 -2.22 8.21 8.19
C TYR A 53 -3.15 7.25 7.44
N GLY A 54 -3.39 6.07 7.99
CA GLY A 54 -4.31 5.09 7.41
C GLY A 54 -3.69 3.72 7.23
N GLN A 55 -4.37 2.92 6.41
CA GLN A 55 -4.08 1.51 6.25
C GLN A 55 -4.28 1.07 4.81
N GLU A 56 -3.56 0.04 4.40
CA GLU A 56 -3.64 -0.50 3.05
C GLU A 56 -3.62 -2.02 3.05
N LEU A 57 -4.58 -2.62 2.36
CA LEU A 57 -4.66 -4.04 2.09
C LEU A 57 -4.24 -4.30 0.65
N ASN A 58 -3.22 -5.12 0.50
CA ASN A 58 -2.64 -5.48 -0.78
C ASN A 58 -2.76 -6.99 -0.99
N MET A 59 -3.11 -7.40 -2.19
CA MET A 59 -3.15 -8.80 -2.58
C MET A 59 -2.46 -8.96 -3.92
N THR A 60 -1.39 -9.74 -3.91
CA THR A 60 -0.64 -10.10 -5.11
C THR A 60 -0.87 -11.55 -5.46
N VAL A 61 -1.17 -11.81 -6.73
CA VAL A 61 -1.30 -13.15 -7.30
C VAL A 61 -0.24 -13.31 -8.39
N LYS A 62 0.59 -14.33 -8.25
CA LYS A 62 1.60 -14.71 -9.24
C LYS A 62 1.29 -16.08 -9.79
N TYR A 63 1.24 -16.18 -11.11
CA TYR A 63 0.98 -17.42 -11.82
C TYR A 63 2.11 -17.74 -12.81
N PHE A 64 2.78 -18.86 -12.55
CA PHE A 64 3.88 -19.39 -13.35
C PHE A 64 3.34 -20.46 -14.29
N HIS A 65 2.77 -20.04 -15.42
CA HIS A 65 2.13 -20.95 -16.37
C HIS A 65 3.13 -21.95 -16.95
N SER A 66 4.27 -21.45 -17.42
CA SER A 66 5.41 -22.19 -17.98
C SER A 66 6.73 -21.50 -17.64
N LYS A 67 7.88 -22.03 -18.13
CA LYS A 67 9.19 -21.36 -17.98
C LYS A 67 9.26 -20.05 -18.75
N GLN A 68 8.43 -19.90 -19.79
CA GLN A 68 8.39 -18.76 -20.67
C GLN A 68 7.34 -17.73 -20.25
N VAL A 69 6.23 -18.15 -19.61
CA VAL A 69 5.08 -17.28 -19.33
C VAL A 69 4.89 -17.08 -17.82
N TYR A 70 4.92 -15.82 -17.40
CA TYR A 70 4.64 -15.37 -16.05
C TYR A 70 3.53 -14.32 -16.05
N ILE A 71 2.53 -14.50 -15.19
CA ILE A 71 1.42 -13.57 -15.00
C ILE A 71 1.43 -13.08 -13.56
N HIS A 72 1.19 -11.78 -13.37
CA HIS A 72 1.18 -11.12 -12.09
C HIS A 72 0.00 -10.15 -12.03
N GLY A 73 -0.92 -10.40 -11.11
CA GLY A 73 -1.98 -9.47 -10.75
C GLY A 73 -1.74 -8.90 -9.36
N HIS A 74 -2.09 -7.64 -9.16
CA HIS A 74 -2.03 -6.96 -7.88
C HIS A 74 -3.28 -6.10 -7.70
N ILE A 75 -3.84 -6.11 -6.50
CA ILE A 75 -4.91 -5.21 -6.08
C ILE A 75 -4.56 -4.63 -4.73
N ALA A 76 -4.78 -3.33 -4.58
CA ALA A 76 -4.61 -2.58 -3.35
C ALA A 76 -5.92 -1.89 -3.01
N TYR A 77 -6.25 -1.83 -1.73
CA TYR A 77 -7.31 -1.01 -1.19
C TYR A 77 -6.73 -0.19 -0.03
N THR A 78 -6.83 1.12 -0.14
CA THR A 78 -6.26 2.06 0.83
C THR A 78 -7.37 2.86 1.50
N HIS A 79 -7.37 2.84 2.82
CA HIS A 79 -8.29 3.60 3.65
C HIS A 79 -7.52 4.72 4.36
N PRO A 80 -7.84 6.00 4.09
CA PRO A 80 -7.18 7.14 4.72
C PRO A 80 -7.52 7.23 6.21
N GLY A 81 -6.49 7.42 7.02
CA GLY A 81 -6.62 7.68 8.46
C GLY A 81 -7.02 9.13 8.75
N GLU A 82 -7.27 9.41 10.02
CA GLU A 82 -7.78 10.73 10.45
C GLU A 82 -6.83 11.88 10.12
N ALA A 83 -5.51 11.66 10.15
CA ALA A 83 -4.53 12.70 9.82
C ALA A 83 -4.69 13.20 8.37
N ILE A 84 -5.01 12.29 7.45
CA ILE A 84 -5.23 12.61 6.03
C ILE A 84 -6.62 13.21 5.82
N LYS A 85 -7.65 12.66 6.49
CA LYS A 85 -9.01 13.19 6.41
C LYS A 85 -9.07 14.64 6.88
N GLN A 86 -8.47 14.96 8.02
CA GLN A 86 -8.44 16.31 8.58
C GLN A 86 -7.68 17.29 7.67
N ALA A 87 -6.54 16.87 7.12
CA ALA A 87 -5.78 17.69 6.18
C ALA A 87 -6.52 17.99 4.87
N LEU A 88 -7.46 17.11 4.49
CA LEU A 88 -8.27 17.21 3.27
C LEU A 88 -9.73 17.57 3.54
N ASN A 89 -10.04 18.20 4.69
CA ASN A 89 -11.40 18.62 5.08
C ASN A 89 -12.46 17.51 4.99
N HIS A 90 -12.10 16.27 5.34
CA HIS A 90 -12.93 15.07 5.29
C HIS A 90 -13.50 14.72 3.90
N GLN A 91 -12.92 15.26 2.82
CA GLN A 91 -13.39 14.98 1.46
C GLN A 91 -12.77 13.70 0.86
N GLN A 92 -11.74 13.15 1.50
CA GLN A 92 -11.02 11.99 0.99
C GLN A 92 -11.86 10.71 1.13
N LYS A 93 -12.05 10.02 0.00
CA LYS A 93 -12.67 8.70 -0.06
C LYS A 93 -11.61 7.61 -0.08
N ASP A 94 -12.02 6.40 0.26
CA ASP A 94 -11.22 5.20 0.02
C ASP A 94 -10.91 5.07 -1.46
N TRP A 95 -9.74 4.53 -1.77
CA TRP A 95 -9.37 4.24 -3.14
C TRP A 95 -8.85 2.81 -3.28
N TRP A 96 -8.95 2.30 -4.49
CA TRP A 96 -8.36 1.03 -4.87
C TRP A 96 -7.44 1.25 -6.06
N SER A 97 -6.44 0.39 -6.17
CA SER A 97 -5.58 0.34 -7.34
C SER A 97 -5.43 -1.10 -7.79
N THR A 98 -5.32 -1.31 -9.09
CA THR A 98 -5.00 -2.62 -9.66
C THR A 98 -3.87 -2.52 -10.64
N MET A 99 -3.12 -3.61 -10.73
CA MET A 99 -2.11 -3.82 -11.73
C MET A 99 -2.26 -5.24 -12.28
N PHE A 100 -2.07 -5.36 -13.59
CA PHE A 100 -1.98 -6.64 -14.26
C PHE A 100 -0.77 -6.62 -15.19
N PHE A 101 0.03 -7.67 -15.13
CA PHE A 101 1.29 -7.78 -15.83
C PHE A 101 1.48 -9.19 -16.37
N ILE A 102 1.88 -9.27 -17.64
CA ILE A 102 2.26 -10.51 -18.31
C ILE A 102 3.68 -10.35 -18.83
N ARG A 103 4.51 -11.36 -18.57
CA ARG A 103 5.85 -11.48 -19.14
C ARG A 103 5.94 -12.78 -19.95
N TYR A 104 6.45 -12.63 -21.17
CA TYR A 104 6.93 -13.73 -22.00
C TYR A 104 8.45 -13.60 -22.17
N ALA A 105 9.19 -14.70 -22.07
CA ALA A 105 10.62 -14.76 -22.30
C ALA A 105 10.98 -15.99 -23.14
N PHE A 106 11.82 -15.79 -24.17
CA PHE A 106 12.29 -16.80 -25.11
C PHE A 106 13.69 -17.30 -24.75
#